data_AF-A0A195EFN4-F1
#
_entry.id   AF-A0A195EFN4-F1
#
_cell.length_a   1.000
_cell.length_b   1.000
_cell.length_c   1.000
_cell.angle_alpha   90.00
_cell.angle_beta   90.00
_cell.angle_gamma   90.00
#
_symmetry.space_group_name_H-M   'P 1'
#
loop_
_entity.id
_entity.type
_entity.pdbx_description
1 polymer ?
#
loop_
_entity_poly.entity_id
_entity_poly.type
_entity_poly.pdbx_seq_one_letter_code
_entity_poly.pdbx_strand_id
1 'polypeptide(L)'
;MHLCRICANASGRMISIFEGEGAQHDLINKILKYLPIHVCTVTISDTLPLQLCERCANVLMAWHELNEGCLNAQRKLLEMQDSHLRNKQEVKNI
;
A
#
# COMPACT_ATOMS: atom_id res chain seq x y z
N MET A 1 20.44 15.40 -11.34
CA MET A 1 19.99 14.09 -11.85
C MET A 1 18.83 13.64 -10.99
N HIS A 2 17.62 13.52 -11.54
CA HIS A 2 16.44 13.11 -10.77
C HIS A 2 16.32 11.59 -10.82
N LEU A 3 16.51 10.93 -9.68
CA LEU A 3 16.43 9.48 -9.55
C LEU A 3 15.21 9.08 -8.73
N CYS A 4 14.59 7.96 -9.09
CA CYS A 4 13.51 7.37 -8.30
C CYS A 4 14.03 6.84 -6.97
N ARG A 5 13.34 7.16 -5.87
CA ARG A 5 13.67 6.65 -4.53
C ARG A 5 13.58 5.13 -4.39
N ILE A 6 12.69 4.49 -5.15
CA ILE A 6 12.46 3.03 -5.06
C ILE A 6 13.43 2.24 -5.95
N CYS A 7 13.68 2.69 -7.19
CA CYS A 7 14.44 1.90 -8.16
C CYS A 7 15.76 2.54 -8.61
N ALA A 8 16.11 3.72 -8.09
CA ALA A 8 17.31 4.48 -8.43
C ALA A 8 17.50 4.80 -9.93
N ASN A 9 16.48 4.61 -10.77
CA ASN A 9 16.51 4.95 -12.19
C ASN A 9 16.06 6.39 -12.42
N ALA A 10 16.64 7.03 -13.44
CA ALA A 10 16.14 8.28 -13.97
C ALA A 10 14.86 8.03 -14.79
N SER A 11 13.94 9.00 -14.78
CA SER A 11 12.69 8.94 -15.54
C SER A 11 12.32 10.33 -16.04
N GLY A 12 11.65 10.39 -17.19
CA GLY A 12 11.12 11.65 -17.74
C GLY A 12 9.93 12.18 -16.93
N ARG A 13 9.21 11.31 -16.22
CA ARG A 13 8.12 11.67 -15.32
C ARG A 13 8.44 11.22 -13.90
N MET A 14 8.50 12.21 -13.00
CA MET A 14 8.83 12.07 -11.58
C MET A 14 7.70 12.69 -10.75
N ILE A 15 7.23 11.96 -9.75
CA ILE A 15 6.15 12.32 -8.85
C ILE A 15 6.77 12.62 -7.49
N SER A 16 6.50 13.80 -6.93
CA SER A 16 6.94 14.16 -5.57
C SER A 16 6.25 13.27 -4.54
N ILE A 17 6.98 12.79 -3.53
CA ILE A 17 6.39 11.93 -2.48
C ILE A 17 5.51 12.74 -1.52
N PHE A 18 5.85 14.00 -1.27
CA PHE A 18 5.21 14.84 -0.24
C PHE A 18 4.23 15.86 -0.80
N GLU A 19 4.23 16.09 -2.11
CA GLU A 19 3.49 17.18 -2.74
C GLU A 19 2.80 16.72 -4.02
N GLY A 20 1.80 17.50 -4.46
CA GLY A 20 1.07 17.25 -5.70
C GLY A 20 0.42 15.87 -5.73
N GLU A 21 0.61 15.14 -6.82
CA GLU A 21 0.05 13.81 -7.03
C GLU A 21 0.44 12.81 -5.95
N GLY A 22 1.68 12.86 -5.43
CA GLY A 22 2.09 11.90 -4.41
C GLY A 22 1.47 12.13 -3.04
N ALA A 23 1.16 13.39 -2.70
CA ALA A 23 0.38 13.71 -1.52
C ALA A 23 -1.08 13.27 -1.67
N GLN A 24 -1.68 13.51 -2.84
CA GLN A 24 -3.06 13.09 -3.13
C GLN A 24 -3.22 11.56 -3.05
N HIS A 25 -2.22 10.82 -3.53
CA HIS A 25 -2.20 9.36 -3.46
C HIS A 25 -1.63 8.80 -2.16
N ASP A 26 -1.30 9.66 -1.19
CA ASP A 26 -0.72 9.28 0.10
C ASP A 26 0.43 8.26 -0.05
N LEU A 27 1.36 8.58 -0.96
CA LEU A 27 2.47 7.69 -1.32
C LEU A 27 3.39 7.44 -0.12
N ILE A 28 3.57 8.44 0.74
CA ILE A 28 4.41 8.31 1.94
C ILE A 28 3.94 7.18 2.86
N ASN A 29 2.65 7.15 3.23
CA ASN A 29 2.13 6.11 4.11
C ASN A 29 2.16 4.74 3.42
N LYS A 30 1.94 4.68 2.10
CA LYS A 30 2.04 3.42 1.35
C LYS A 30 3.47 2.89 1.31
N ILE A 31 4.47 3.74 1.11
CA ILE A 31 5.89 3.36 1.18
C ILE A 31 6.20 2.78 2.56
N LEU A 32 5.82 3.50 3.63
CA LEU A 32 6.07 3.09 5.01
C LEU A 32 5.35 1.78 5.38
N LYS A 33 4.14 1.56 4.84
CA LYS A 33 3.33 0.37 5.10
C LYS A 33 3.83 -0.88 4.39
N TYR A 34 4.32 -0.76 3.15
CA TYR A 34 4.56 -1.92 2.29
C TYR A 34 6.01 -2.22 1.99
N LEU A 35 6.91 -1.24 2.10
CA LEU A 35 8.30 -1.43 1.73
C LEU A 35 9.17 -1.52 2.99
N PRO A 36 10.05 -2.53 3.12
CA PRO A 36 10.96 -2.67 4.25
C PRO A 36 12.15 -1.69 4.17
N ILE A 37 11.97 -0.51 3.57
CA ILE A 37 12.95 0.56 3.55
C ILE A 37 12.81 1.34 4.87
N HIS A 38 13.36 0.76 5.93
CA HIS A 38 13.46 1.39 7.26
C HIS A 38 14.60 2.41 7.36
N VAL A 39 15.30 2.72 6.27
CA VAL A 39 16.48 3.59 6.30
C VAL A 39 16.03 5.04 6.15
N CYS A 40 15.81 5.62 7.33
CA CYS A 40 15.65 7.04 7.62
C CYS A 40 14.36 7.63 7.08
N THR A 41 13.46 7.98 8.01
CA THR A 41 12.65 9.20 7.94
C THR A 41 12.52 9.77 6.53
N VAL A 42 11.47 9.38 5.82
CA VAL A 42 10.91 10.18 4.73
C VAL A 42 10.37 11.46 5.38
N THR A 43 11.29 12.30 5.86
CA THR A 43 11.10 13.64 6.36
C THR A 43 11.73 14.56 5.32
N ILE A 44 11.27 15.81 5.28
CA ILE A 44 11.79 16.83 4.35
C ILE A 44 13.33 17.00 4.47
N SER A 45 13.94 16.55 5.58
CA SER A 45 15.38 16.57 5.87
C SER A 45 16.22 15.45 5.24
N ASP A 46 15.62 14.53 4.48
CA ASP A 46 16.34 13.39 3.91
C ASP A 46 17.24 13.82 2.74
N THR A 47 18.49 13.36 2.69
CA THR A 47 19.47 13.71 1.61
C THR A 47 19.28 12.88 0.33
N LEU A 48 18.33 11.95 0.36
CA LEU A 48 17.99 11.05 -0.72
C LEU A 48 16.82 11.60 -1.57
N PRO A 49 16.60 11.08 -2.80
CA PRO A 49 15.57 11.60 -3.69
C PRO A 49 14.17 11.58 -3.04
N LEU A 50 13.48 12.72 -3.08
CA LEU A 50 12.11 12.90 -2.55
C LEU A 50 11.04 12.65 -3.64
N GLN A 51 11.39 11.89 -4.67
CA GLN A 51 10.56 11.66 -5.85
C GLN A 51 10.55 10.19 -6.27
N LEU A 52 9.43 9.75 -6.84
CA LEU A 52 9.26 8.44 -7.46
C LEU A 52 9.10 8.58 -8.96
N CYS A 53 9.59 7.61 -9.73
CA CYS A 53 9.14 7.49 -11.11
C CYS A 53 7.70 6.96 -11.15
N GLU A 54 6.97 7.32 -12.20
CA GLU A 54 5.57 6.92 -12.40
C GLU A 54 5.36 5.41 -12.28
N ARG A 55 6.25 4.59 -12.86
CA ARG A 55 6.18 3.13 -12.76
C ARG A 55 6.15 2.66 -11.30
N CYS A 56 7.04 3.17 -10.46
CA CYS A 56 7.11 2.76 -9.06
C CYS A 56 5.89 3.24 -8.27
N ALA A 57 5.39 4.45 -8.55
CA ALA A 57 4.18 4.96 -7.93
C ALA A 57 2.95 4.10 -8.28
N ASN A 58 2.77 3.75 -9.56
CA ASN A 58 1.65 2.93 -10.02
C ASN A 58 1.66 1.53 -9.40
N VAL A 59 2.84 0.89 -9.34
CA VAL A 59 2.98 -0.43 -8.70
C VAL A 59 2.63 -0.35 -7.21
N LEU A 60 3.10 0.70 -6.51
CA LEU A 60 2.81 0.88 -5.09
C LEU A 60 1.30 1.09 -4.83
N MET A 61 0.64 1.87 -5.68
CA MET A 61 -0.81 2.08 -5.58
C MET A 61 -1.59 0.78 -5.84
N ALA A 62 -1.26 0.06 -6.90
CA ALA A 62 -1.90 -1.22 -7.22
C ALA A 62 -1.70 -2.26 -6.09
N TRP A 63 -0.51 -2.28 -5.49
CA TRP A 63 -0.22 -3.17 -4.35
C TRP A 63 -1.08 -2.83 -3.13
N HIS A 64 -1.26 -1.54 -2.84
CA HIS A 64 -2.13 -1.10 -1.75
C HIS A 64 -3.58 -1.56 -1.96
N GLU A 65 -4.14 -1.32 -3.14
CA GLU A 65 -5.51 -1.71 -3.48
C GLU A 65 -5.72 -3.23 -3.37
N LEU A 66 -4.78 -4.01 -3.91
CA LEU A 66 -4.82 -5.46 -3.81
C LEU A 66 -4.80 -5.92 -2.35
N ASN A 67 -3.91 -5.34 -1.53
CA ASN A 67 -3.79 -5.69 -0.12
C ASN A 67 -5.08 -5.38 0.67
N GLU A 68 -5.67 -4.20 0.49
CA GLU A 68 -6.95 -3.86 1.14
C GLU A 68 -8.09 -4.77 0.66
N GLY A 69 -8.10 -5.11 -0.63
CA GLY A 69 -9.03 -6.08 -1.21
C GLY A 69 -8.93 -7.45 -0.53
N CYS A 70 -7.71 -7.97 -0.35
CA CYS A 70 -7.46 -9.23 0.34
C CYS A 70 -7.91 -9.20 1.80
N LEU A 71 -7.61 -8.12 2.55
CA LEU A 71 -8.04 -7.99 3.95
C LEU A 71 -9.56 -7.94 4.08
N ASN A 72 -10.24 -7.24 3.18
CA ASN A 72 -11.70 -7.20 3.15
C ASN A 72 -12.31 -8.56 2.77
N ALA A 73 -11.72 -9.25 1.80
CA ALA A 73 -12.15 -10.59 1.41
C ALA A 73 -11.98 -11.57 2.58
N GLN A 74 -10.84 -11.55 3.27
CA GLN A 74 -10.60 -12.38 4.45
C GLN A 74 -11.66 -12.16 5.53
N ARG A 75 -12.01 -10.89 5.83
CA ARG A 75 -13.05 -10.57 6.81
C ARG A 75 -14.40 -11.20 6.43
N LYS A 76 -14.83 -11.02 5.17
CA LYS A 76 -16.09 -11.58 4.66
C LYS A 76 -16.10 -13.10 4.71
N LEU A 77 -15.00 -13.75 4.34
CA LEU A 77 -14.88 -15.21 4.38
C LEU A 77 -14.99 -15.76 5.81
N LEU A 78 -14.38 -15.09 6.79
CA LEU A 78 -14.49 -15.46 8.21
C LEU A 78 -15.91 -15.25 8.74
N GLU A 79 -16.57 -14.14 8.41
CA GLU A 79 -17.97 -13.89 8.79
C GLU A 79 -18.92 -14.95 8.23
N MET A 80 -18.70 -15.35 6.97
CA MET A 80 -19.45 -16.45 6.34
C MET A 80 -19.16 -17.78 7.04
N GLN A 81 -17.91 -18.08 7.38
CA GLN A 81 -17.57 -19.31 8.11
C GLN A 81 -18.28 -19.36 9.46
N ASP A 82 -18.29 -18.26 10.21
CA ASP A 82 -18.96 -18.15 11.50
C ASP A 82 -20.48 -18.31 11.39
N SER A 83 -21.10 -17.74 10.36
CA SER A 83 -22.54 -17.93 10.14
C SER A 83 -22.88 -19.39 9.82
N HIS A 84 -22.05 -20.08 9.04
CA HIS A 84 -22.24 -21.49 8.73
C HIS A 84 -22.07 -22.38 9.98
N LEU A 85 -21.16 -22.03 10.89
CA LEU A 85 -20.98 -22.74 12.16
C LEU A 85 -22.19 -22.56 13.08
N ARG A 86 -22.73 -21.34 13.21
CA ARG A 86 -23.96 -21.08 14.00
C ARG A 86 -25.15 -21.88 13.47
N ASN A 87 -25.37 -21.84 12.15
CA ASN A 87 -26.48 -22.55 11.51
C ASN A 87 -26.38 -24.08 11.69
N LYS A 88 -25.16 -24.64 11.66
CA LYS A 88 -24.96 -26.08 11.94
C LYS A 88 -25.23 -26.45 13.39
N GLN A 89 -25.02 -25.54 14.34
CA GLN A 89 -25.29 -25.78 15.76
C GLN A 89 -26.80 -25.76 16.05
N GLU A 90 -27.54 -24.84 15.42
CA GLU A 90 -29.00 -24.74 15.56
C GLU A 90 -29.71 -25.99 15.00
N VAL A 91 -29.27 -26.50 13.83
CA VAL A 91 -29.85 -27.73 13.24
C VAL A 91 -29.56 -28.99 14.07
N LYS A 92 -28.48 -29.02 14.86
CA LYS A 92 -28.15 -30.16 15.74
C LYS A 92 -28.90 -30.13 17.07
N ASN A 93 -29.53 -29.01 17.43
CA ASN A 93 -30.25 -28.83 18.68
C ASN A 93 -31.77 -29.01 18.53
N ILE A 94 -32.23 -29.49 17.37
CA ILE A 94 -33.61 -29.89 17.05
C ILE A 94 -33.60 -31.40 16.81
#